data_AF-W4L8Q2-F1
#
_entry.id   AF-W4L8Q2-F1
#
_cell.length_a   1.000
_cell.length_b   1.000
_cell.length_c   1.000
_cell.angle_alpha   90.00
_cell.angle_beta   90.00
_cell.angle_gamma   90.00
#
_symmetry.space_group_name_H-M   'P 1'
#
loop_
_entity.id
_entity.type
_entity.pdbx_description
1 polymer ?
#
loop_
_entity_poly.entity_id
_entity_poly.type
_entity_poly.pdbx_seq_one_letter_code
_entity_poly.pdbx_strand_id
1 'polypeptide(L)'
;MILFHGTDLDSALDILNNGLDATKLIAFQLNRPTQLGMGWYAACDAEVAWFFASLAPGNTGRGYTVIEINIPEPILQQLIASRFALRHTIANVPFRAQQYWFDVAAFVTLNTHAAFRPHTRQEPSHE
;
A
#
# COMPACT_ATOMS: atom_id res chain seq x y z
N MET A 1 5.47 10.96 -7.12
CA MET A 1 4.88 9.71 -7.63
C MET A 1 3.62 9.39 -6.85
N ILE A 2 2.55 8.98 -7.51
CA ILE A 2 1.32 8.52 -6.86
C ILE A 2 1.32 7.00 -6.87
N LEU A 3 1.09 6.38 -5.71
CA LEU A 3 0.92 4.94 -5.50
C LEU A 3 -0.39 4.67 -4.77
N PHE A 4 -0.83 3.41 -4.77
CA PHE A 4 -2.12 3.01 -4.23
C PHE A 4 -1.99 1.81 -3.29
N HIS A 5 -2.51 1.91 -2.07
CA HIS A 5 -2.55 0.80 -1.12
C HIS A 5 -3.99 0.38 -0.85
N GLY A 6 -4.31 -0.86 -1.19
CA GLY A 6 -5.62 -1.46 -0.91
C GLY A 6 -5.62 -2.22 0.42
N THR A 7 -6.61 -1.96 1.27
CA THR A 7 -6.73 -2.61 2.58
C THR A 7 -8.18 -2.54 3.12
N ASP A 8 -8.44 -3.15 4.28
CA ASP A 8 -9.72 -3.03 4.97
C ASP A 8 -9.95 -1.61 5.53
N LEU A 9 -11.22 -1.26 5.78
CA LEU A 9 -11.59 0.10 6.18
C LEU A 9 -10.93 0.55 7.51
N ASP A 10 -10.82 -0.35 8.50
CA ASP A 10 -10.27 0.00 9.81
C ASP A 10 -8.75 0.26 9.71
N SER A 11 -8.04 -0.59 8.97
CA SER A 11 -6.63 -0.37 8.63
C SER A 11 -6.42 0.93 7.85
N ALA A 12 -7.30 1.25 6.91
CA ALA A 12 -7.19 2.49 6.13
C ALA A 12 -7.39 3.73 6.99
N LEU A 13 -8.38 3.73 7.88
CA LEU A 13 -8.62 4.82 8.82
C LEU A 13 -7.44 5.01 9.78
N ASP A 14 -6.83 3.92 10.25
CA ASP A 14 -5.64 3.99 11.10
C ASP A 14 -4.46 4.65 10.36
N ILE A 15 -4.19 4.24 9.13
CA ILE A 15 -3.12 4.82 8.30
C ILE A 15 -3.38 6.31 8.03
N LEU A 16 -4.61 6.69 7.70
CA LEU A 16 -4.96 8.08 7.40
C LEU A 16 -4.82 9.00 8.61
N ASN A 17 -5.12 8.51 9.82
CA ASN A 17 -5.08 9.31 11.04
C ASN A 17 -3.71 9.30 11.73
N ASN A 18 -3.00 8.17 11.67
CA ASN A 18 -1.80 7.92 12.48
C ASN A 18 -0.54 7.65 11.64
N GLY A 19 -0.67 7.48 10.33
CA GLY A 19 0.40 7.04 9.44
C GLY A 19 0.65 5.53 9.53
N LEU A 20 1.73 5.08 8.89
CA LEU A 20 2.15 3.69 8.88
C LEU A 20 2.76 3.28 10.22
N ASP A 21 2.34 2.12 10.76
CA ASP A 21 2.81 1.56 12.03
C ASP A 21 3.58 0.25 11.80
N ALA A 22 4.88 0.29 12.06
CA ALA A 22 5.78 -0.85 11.87
C ALA A 22 5.43 -2.01 12.81
N THR A 23 5.13 -1.72 14.08
CA THR A 23 4.83 -2.74 15.08
C THR A 23 3.56 -3.48 14.73
N LYS A 24 2.50 -2.76 14.32
CA LYS A 24 1.25 -3.38 13.85
C LYS A 24 1.45 -4.23 12.61
N LEU A 25 2.20 -3.74 11.62
CA LEU A 25 2.47 -4.50 10.39
C LEU A 25 3.20 -5.81 10.69
N ILE A 26 4.26 -5.75 11.51
CA ILE A 26 5.05 -6.93 11.92
C ILE A 26 4.13 -7.95 12.59
N ALA A 27 3.29 -7.52 13.53
CA ALA A 27 2.35 -8.39 14.21
C ALA A 27 1.33 -9.03 13.24
N PHE A 28 0.83 -8.26 12.27
CA PHE A 28 -0.15 -8.73 11.29
C PHE A 28 0.43 -9.74 10.29
N GLN A 29 1.70 -9.58 9.92
CA GLN A 29 2.38 -10.43 8.94
C GLN A 29 3.16 -11.59 9.58
N LEU A 30 3.22 -11.66 10.91
CA LEU A 30 3.88 -12.74 11.62
C LEU A 30 3.27 -14.08 11.18
N ASN A 31 4.13 -14.99 10.70
CA ASN A 31 3.75 -16.32 10.16
C ASN A 31 2.88 -16.30 8.89
N ARG A 32 2.81 -15.20 8.15
CA ARG A 32 2.12 -15.14 6.85
C ARG A 32 3.11 -15.15 5.69
N PRO A 33 2.93 -16.02 4.68
CA PRO A 33 3.76 -15.98 3.49
C PRO A 33 3.49 -14.68 2.71
N THR A 34 4.55 -13.99 2.35
CA THR A 34 4.53 -12.75 1.54
C THR A 34 5.54 -12.89 0.40
N GLN A 35 5.29 -12.23 -0.73
CA GLN A 35 6.12 -12.39 -1.94
C GLN A 35 7.56 -11.90 -1.74
N LEU A 36 7.73 -10.75 -1.07
CA LEU A 36 9.04 -10.09 -0.89
C LEU A 36 9.49 -10.04 0.57
N GLY A 37 8.86 -10.85 1.42
CA GLY A 37 9.04 -10.78 2.87
C GLY A 37 8.19 -9.68 3.51
N MET A 38 8.43 -9.52 4.81
CA MET A 38 7.67 -8.62 5.66
C MET A 38 7.85 -7.16 5.21
N GLY A 39 6.77 -6.43 5.03
CA GLY A 39 6.80 -5.03 4.61
C GLY A 39 5.46 -4.58 4.05
N TRP A 40 5.44 -3.32 3.62
CA TRP A 40 4.22 -2.68 3.14
C TRP A 40 4.25 -2.50 1.63
N TYR A 41 3.11 -2.72 0.98
CA TYR A 41 3.01 -2.80 -0.46
C TYR A 41 2.08 -1.72 -1.00
N ALA A 42 2.51 -0.99 -2.02
CA ALA A 42 1.66 -0.05 -2.76
C ALA A 42 1.76 -0.33 -4.27
N ALA A 43 0.63 -0.51 -4.93
CA ALA A 43 0.53 -0.72 -6.36
C ALA A 43 0.76 0.58 -7.14
N CYS A 44 1.27 0.46 -8.36
CA CYS A 44 1.38 1.57 -9.29
C CYS A 44 0.04 1.93 -9.99
N ASP A 45 -0.98 1.07 -9.85
CA ASP A 45 -2.27 1.17 -10.51
C ASP A 45 -3.39 1.04 -9.47
N ALA A 46 -4.40 1.91 -9.55
CA ALA A 46 -5.50 1.97 -8.60
C ALA A 46 -6.41 0.73 -8.66
N GLU A 47 -6.70 0.19 -9.85
CA GLU A 47 -7.55 -1.00 -10.00
C GLU A 47 -6.86 -2.24 -9.40
N VAL A 48 -5.54 -2.30 -9.50
CA VAL A 48 -4.74 -3.34 -8.83
C VAL A 48 -4.87 -3.22 -7.30
N ALA A 49 -4.80 -2.00 -6.75
CA ALA A 49 -5.01 -1.78 -5.33
C ALA A 49 -6.44 -2.15 -4.91
N TRP A 50 -7.46 -1.82 -5.70
CA TRP A 50 -8.86 -2.23 -5.44
C TRP A 50 -9.03 -3.75 -5.45
N PHE A 51 -8.37 -4.46 -6.38
CA PHE A 51 -8.35 -5.91 -6.40
C PHE A 51 -7.80 -6.47 -5.08
N PHE A 52 -6.64 -6.00 -4.62
CA PHE A 52 -6.06 -6.47 -3.35
C PHE A 52 -6.86 -6.06 -2.12
N ALA A 53 -7.46 -4.87 -2.11
CA ALA A 53 -8.35 -4.43 -1.05
C ALA A 53 -9.54 -5.40 -0.89
N SER A 54 -10.09 -5.89 -2.01
CA SER A 54 -11.19 -6.87 -1.97
C SER A 54 -10.78 -8.25 -1.41
N LEU A 55 -9.47 -8.54 -1.39
CA LEU A 55 -8.89 -9.76 -0.81
C LEU A 55 -8.35 -9.57 0.61
N ALA A 56 -8.44 -8.36 1.17
CA ALA A 56 -7.91 -8.07 2.49
C ALA A 56 -8.62 -8.92 3.56
N PRO A 57 -7.89 -9.50 4.55
CA PRO A 57 -8.50 -10.36 5.56
C PRO A 57 -9.65 -9.73 6.34
N GLY A 58 -9.64 -8.40 6.52
CA GLY A 58 -10.69 -7.63 7.21
C GLY A 58 -11.89 -7.26 6.34
N ASN A 59 -11.89 -7.60 5.04
CA ASN A 59 -12.94 -7.19 4.11
C ASN A 59 -14.32 -7.81 4.44
N THR A 60 -14.37 -8.95 5.13
CA THR A 60 -15.65 -9.53 5.57
C THR A 60 -16.38 -8.69 6.63
N GLY A 61 -15.75 -7.63 7.15
CA GLY A 61 -16.31 -6.68 8.10
C GLY A 61 -16.98 -5.47 7.43
N ARG A 62 -16.42 -4.28 7.66
CA ARG A 62 -17.00 -2.97 7.25
C ARG A 62 -16.70 -2.57 5.80
N GLY A 63 -16.15 -3.50 5.01
CA GLY A 63 -15.70 -3.27 3.65
C GLY A 63 -14.22 -2.90 3.54
N TYR A 64 -13.85 -2.45 2.36
CA TYR A 64 -12.48 -2.24 1.92
C TYR A 64 -12.35 -0.93 1.15
N THR A 65 -11.14 -0.38 1.13
CA THR A 65 -10.87 0.87 0.44
C THR A 65 -9.43 0.93 -0.07
N VAL A 66 -9.14 1.97 -0.83
CA VAL A 66 -7.82 2.28 -1.33
C VAL A 66 -7.36 3.62 -0.77
N ILE A 67 -6.08 3.68 -0.40
CA ILE A 67 -5.38 4.89 -0.01
C ILE A 67 -4.48 5.29 -1.16
N GLU A 68 -4.59 6.55 -1.57
CA GLU A 68 -3.63 7.19 -2.47
C GLU A 68 -2.45 7.73 -1.66
N ILE A 69 -1.24 7.46 -2.13
CA ILE A 69 0.01 7.88 -1.48
C ILE A 69 0.81 8.70 -2.47
N ASN A 70 0.95 10.00 -2.19
CA ASN A 70 1.82 10.87 -2.96
C ASN A 70 3.19 10.96 -2.27
N ILE A 71 4.20 10.36 -2.90
CA ILE A 71 5.58 10.37 -2.43
C ILE A 71 6.39 11.32 -3.33
N PRO A 72 7.09 12.34 -2.79
CA PRO A 72 8.02 13.15 -3.57
C PRO A 72 9.09 12.26 -4.23
N GLU A 73 9.35 12.49 -5.52
CA GLU A 73 10.29 11.66 -6.30
C GLU A 73 11.69 11.53 -5.66
N PRO A 74 12.32 12.61 -5.14
CA PRO A 74 13.63 12.49 -4.49
C PRO A 74 13.63 11.56 -3.27
N ILE A 75 12.52 11.52 -2.52
CA ILE A 75 12.36 10.66 -1.35
C ILE A 75 12.22 9.20 -1.77
N LEU A 76 11.43 8.93 -2.81
CA LEU A 76 11.29 7.57 -3.35
C LEU A 76 12.64 7.04 -3.86
N GLN A 77 13.38 7.86 -4.62
CA GLN A 77 14.71 7.49 -5.11
C GLN A 77 15.71 7.25 -3.98
N GLN A 78 15.67 8.06 -2.92
CA GLN A 78 16.48 7.84 -1.72
C GLN A 78 16.14 6.49 -1.06
N LEU A 79 14.86 6.18 -0.86
CA LEU A 79 14.45 4.91 -0.26
C LEU A 79 14.91 3.71 -1.09
N ILE A 80 14.85 3.79 -2.42
CA ILE A 80 15.34 2.75 -3.32
C ILE A 80 16.86 2.61 -3.21
N ALA A 81 17.60 3.72 -3.26
CA ALA A 81 19.06 3.72 -3.16
C ALA A 81 19.56 3.15 -1.82
N SER A 82 18.82 3.41 -0.74
CA SER A 82 19.08 2.86 0.60
C SER A 82 18.53 1.44 0.81
N ARG A 83 17.93 0.82 -0.22
CA ARG A 83 17.31 -0.52 -0.17
C ARG A 83 16.15 -0.65 0.83
N PHE A 84 15.51 0.45 1.18
CA PHE A 84 14.27 0.47 1.97
C PHE A 84 13.00 0.47 1.12
N ALA A 85 13.15 0.57 -0.20
CA ALA A 85 12.08 0.37 -1.16
C ALA A 85 12.55 -0.46 -2.36
N LEU A 86 11.67 -1.29 -2.91
CA LEU A 86 11.92 -2.09 -4.12
C LEU A 86 10.72 -2.04 -5.05
N ARG A 87 10.95 -1.72 -6.33
CA ARG A 87 9.94 -1.90 -7.37
C ARG A 87 9.95 -3.35 -7.85
N HIS A 88 8.79 -3.98 -7.94
CA HIS A 88 8.68 -5.37 -8.35
C HIS A 88 7.38 -5.67 -9.11
N THR A 89 7.41 -6.68 -9.97
CA THR A 89 6.23 -7.25 -10.62
C THR A 89 5.40 -8.06 -9.64
N ILE A 90 4.09 -7.84 -9.60
CA ILE A 90 3.19 -8.63 -8.76
C ILE A 90 3.06 -10.04 -9.34
N ALA A 91 3.28 -11.06 -8.52
CA ALA A 91 3.14 -12.46 -8.92
C ALA A 91 1.79 -13.05 -8.47
N ASN A 92 1.43 -14.22 -9.00
CA ASN A 92 0.25 -14.99 -8.61
C ASN A 92 -1.10 -14.25 -8.81
N VAL A 93 -1.17 -13.39 -9.81
CA VAL A 93 -2.39 -12.69 -10.23
C VAL A 93 -2.65 -12.93 -11.73
N PRO A 94 -3.90 -12.87 -12.21
CA PRO A 94 -4.24 -13.14 -13.61
C PRO A 94 -3.88 -11.99 -14.58
N PHE A 95 -3.20 -10.95 -14.10
CA PHE A 95 -2.86 -9.74 -14.85
C PHE A 95 -1.40 -9.35 -14.61
N ARG A 96 -0.87 -8.43 -15.45
CA ARG A 96 0.48 -7.87 -15.26
C ARG A 96 0.37 -6.56 -14.49
N ALA A 97 1.01 -6.49 -13.32
CA ALA A 97 1.02 -5.30 -12.49
C ALA A 97 2.39 -5.06 -11.83
N GLN A 98 2.61 -3.83 -11.38
CA GLN A 98 3.81 -3.41 -10.67
C GLN A 98 3.42 -2.86 -9.30
N GLN A 99 4.31 -3.06 -8.34
CA GLN A 99 4.19 -2.51 -6.99
C GLN A 99 5.54 -2.00 -6.50
N TYR A 100 5.48 -1.18 -5.46
CA TYR A 100 6.59 -0.92 -4.57
C TYR A 100 6.37 -1.67 -3.26
N TRP A 101 7.40 -2.37 -2.82
CA TRP A 101 7.54 -2.86 -1.46
C TRP A 101 8.39 -1.89 -0.66
N PHE A 102 7.97 -1.63 0.57
CA PHE A 102 8.66 -0.77 1.53
C PHE A 102 8.97 -1.56 2.79
N ASP A 103 10.25 -1.52 3.19
CA ASP A 103 10.69 -2.04 4.48
C ASP A 103 10.05 -1.23 5.63
N VAL A 104 9.86 -1.85 6.79
CA VAL A 104 9.34 -1.16 7.99
C VAL A 104 10.22 0.02 8.41
N ALA A 105 11.53 -0.02 8.14
CA ALA A 105 12.44 1.08 8.36
C ALA A 105 12.12 2.32 7.49
N ALA A 106 11.40 2.17 6.38
CA ALA A 106 10.97 3.28 5.54
C ALA A 106 9.85 4.13 6.17
N PHE A 107 9.16 3.62 7.18
CA PHE A 107 7.89 4.20 7.64
C PHE A 107 8.07 5.59 8.24
N VAL A 108 9.17 5.85 8.95
CA VAL A 108 9.47 7.19 9.49
C VAL A 108 9.59 8.21 8.35
N THR A 109 10.33 7.87 7.30
CA THR A 109 10.49 8.72 6.12
C THR A 109 9.16 8.90 5.38
N LEU A 110 8.39 7.82 5.19
CA LEU A 110 7.10 7.87 4.50
C LEU A 110 6.09 8.73 5.28
N ASN A 111 5.95 8.54 6.59
CA ASN A 111 5.04 9.32 7.44
C ASN A 111 5.42 10.81 7.49
N THR A 112 6.71 11.14 7.31
CA THR A 112 7.20 12.52 7.32
C THR A 112 7.01 13.22 5.98
N HIS A 113 7.19 12.50 4.87
CA HIS A 113 7.33 13.12 3.55
C HIS A 113 6.24 12.75 2.54
N ALA A 114 5.50 11.66 2.76
CA ALA A 114 4.40 11.27 1.89
C ALA A 114 3.08 11.88 2.38
N ALA A 115 2.17 12.13 1.44
CA ALA A 115 0.79 12.48 1.76
C ALA A 115 -0.12 11.28 1.52
N PHE A 116 -0.88 10.88 2.54
CA PHE A 116 -1.86 9.80 2.48
C PHE A 116 -3.26 10.39 2.35
N ARG A 117 -4.05 9.90 1.39
CA ARG A 117 -5.41 10.38 1.13
C ARG A 117 -6.34 9.22 0.82
N PRO A 118 -7.63 9.29 1.19
CA PRO A 118 -8.60 8.32 0.68
C PRO A 118 -8.68 8.43 -0.84
N HIS A 119 -8.61 7.29 -1.53
CA HIS A 119 -8.84 7.25 -2.97
C HIS A 119 -10.32 7.02 -3.25
N THR A 120 -10.94 7.95 -3.97
CA THR A 120 -12.33 7.79 -4.41
C THR A 120 -12.34 7.03 -5.72
N ARG A 121 -12.97 5.86 -5.75
CA ARG A 121 -13.18 5.15 -7.01
C ARG A 121 -14.08 6.04 -7.88
N GLN A 122 -13.55 6.48 -9.02
CA GLN A 122 -14.40 7.12 -10.02
C GLN A 122 -15.29 6.03 -10.59
N GLU A 123 -16.60 6.08 -10.29
CA GLU A 123 -17.55 5.26 -11.02
C GLU A 123 -17.47 5.67 -12.50
N PRO A 124 -17.42 4.71 -13.44
CA PRO A 124 -17.53 5.05 -14.84
C PRO A 124 -18.85 5.79 -15.05
N SER A 125 -18.76 7.02 -15.55
CA SER A 125 -19.94 7.78 -15.97
C SER A 125 -20.70 6.94 -17.00
N HIS A 126 -21.86 6.45 -16.62
CA HIS A 126 -22.83 5.88 -17.55
C HIS A 126 -23.42 7.04 -18.36
N GLU A 127 -22.70 7.47 -19.40
CA GLU A 127 -23.27 8.21 -20.53
C GLU A 127 -23.62 7.25 -21.67
#